data_AF-A0A2K3KYY1-F1
#
_entry.id   AF-A0A2K3KYY1-F1
#
_cell.length_a   1.000
_cell.length_b   1.000
_cell.length_c   1.000
_cell.angle_alpha   90.00
_cell.angle_beta   90.00
_cell.angle_gamma   90.00
#
_symmetry.space_group_name_H-M   'P 1'
#
loop_
_entity.id
_entity.type
_entity.pdbx_description
1 polymer ?
#
loop_
_entity_poly.entity_id
_entity_poly.type
_entity_poly.pdbx_seq_one_letter_code
_entity_poly.pdbx_strand_id
1 'polypeptide(L)'
;MPTDSLNDVASCSSSEMEKFLCNLLLDSTQPISERFRALFSLRNLKGPTPRTALIQATRDSSNLLAHEAAFALGQMQEQEAIPALTAVLNDISLHPIVRHEAAEALGAIGLDSNVSLLKHSLNSDPAQEVRETCELALQRILNLKHDDDTNHDLTAPGISPFKSVDPAAPATSCSSVNQLRELLLDEEKGMYERYAALFALRNDGGNEAVAAIIDSLGSKSALLKHE
;
A
#
# COMPACT_ATOMS: atom_id res chain seq x y z
N MET A 1 41.33 19.82 16.81
CA MET A 1 40.09 19.50 16.08
C MET A 1 39.76 18.03 16.33
N PRO A 2 38.80 17.71 17.23
CA PRO A 2 38.13 16.42 17.18
C PRO A 2 36.61 16.63 17.27
N THR A 3 35.89 16.49 16.15
CA THR A 3 34.42 16.51 16.14
C THR A 3 33.78 15.38 15.33
N ASP A 4 34.55 14.43 14.79
CA ASP A 4 33.98 13.33 13.96
C ASP A 4 33.52 12.09 14.74
N SER A 5 33.91 11.93 16.02
CA SER A 5 33.70 10.66 16.72
C SER A 5 32.26 10.39 17.18
N LEU A 6 31.38 11.41 17.21
CA LEU A 6 29.97 11.24 17.63
C LEU A 6 29.06 10.86 16.45
N ASN A 7 29.37 11.33 15.24
CA ASN A 7 28.60 11.01 14.03
C ASN A 7 28.87 9.58 13.54
N ASP A 8 30.11 9.09 13.69
CA ASP A 8 30.48 7.72 13.30
C ASP A 8 29.82 6.64 14.18
N VAL A 9 29.62 6.90 15.47
CA VAL A 9 29.02 5.93 16.40
C VAL A 9 27.51 5.82 16.19
N ALA A 10 26.82 6.94 15.94
CA ALA A 10 25.39 6.94 15.62
C ALA A 10 25.10 6.27 14.27
N SER A 11 25.95 6.52 13.26
CA SER A 11 25.92 5.87 11.95
C SER A 11 26.09 4.34 12.05
N CYS A 12 27.07 3.89 12.84
CA CYS A 12 27.34 2.47 13.06
C CYS A 12 26.16 1.75 13.74
N SER A 13 25.61 2.35 14.80
CA SER A 13 24.46 1.82 15.55
C SER A 13 23.19 1.70 14.68
N SER A 14 22.94 2.67 13.80
CA SER A 14 21.84 2.63 12.83
C SER A 14 22.00 1.48 11.83
N SER A 15 23.23 1.22 11.35
CA SER A 15 23.51 0.12 10.41
C SER A 15 23.39 -1.27 11.06
N GLU A 16 23.77 -1.41 12.32
CA GLU A 16 23.63 -2.67 13.07
C GLU A 16 22.16 -3.00 13.35
N MET A 17 21.37 -2.01 13.74
CA MET A 17 19.92 -2.16 13.93
C MET A 17 19.22 -2.58 12.65
N GLU A 18 19.53 -1.92 11.53
CA GLU A 18 18.98 -2.26 10.21
C GLU A 18 19.26 -3.72 9.83
N LYS A 19 20.51 -4.18 9.99
CA LYS A 19 20.90 -5.57 9.73
C LYS A 19 20.16 -6.55 10.64
N PHE A 20 20.03 -6.23 11.92
CA PHE A 20 19.27 -7.05 12.86
C PHE A 20 17.81 -7.22 12.42
N LEU A 21 17.14 -6.12 12.05
CA LEU A 21 15.75 -6.15 11.59
C LEU A 21 15.60 -6.96 10.29
N CYS A 22 16.53 -6.79 9.34
CA CYS A 22 16.53 -7.57 8.09
C CYS A 22 16.65 -9.08 8.37
N ASN A 23 17.58 -9.47 9.24
CA ASN A 23 17.76 -10.88 9.62
C ASN A 23 16.54 -11.44 10.34
N LEU A 24 15.96 -10.67 11.26
CA LEU A 24 14.75 -11.05 11.99
C LEU A 24 13.55 -11.26 11.06
N LEU A 25 13.35 -10.37 10.07
CA LEU A 25 12.28 -10.50 9.07
C LEU A 25 12.41 -11.81 8.28
N LEU A 26 13.62 -12.16 7.86
CA LEU A 26 13.90 -13.26 6.94
C LEU A 26 14.08 -14.62 7.62
N ASP A 27 14.22 -14.65 8.95
CA ASP A 27 14.35 -15.88 9.71
C ASP A 27 12.98 -16.54 9.96
N SER A 28 12.65 -17.52 9.12
CA SER A 28 11.41 -18.31 9.23
C SER A 28 11.27 -19.12 10.54
N THR A 29 12.34 -19.25 11.33
CA THR A 29 12.27 -19.91 12.64
C THR A 29 11.78 -18.98 13.75
N GLN A 30 11.76 -17.67 13.51
CA GLN A 30 11.31 -16.68 14.49
C GLN A 30 9.78 -16.62 14.54
N PRO A 31 9.20 -16.24 15.70
CA PRO A 31 7.77 -16.02 15.82
C PRO A 31 7.27 -15.00 14.79
N ILE A 32 6.17 -15.33 14.10
CA ILE A 32 5.61 -14.47 13.05
C ILE A 32 5.36 -13.01 13.53
N SER A 33 4.98 -12.83 14.80
CA SER A 33 4.75 -11.51 15.38
C SER A 33 6.03 -10.67 15.52
N GLU A 34 7.19 -11.28 15.70
CA GLU A 34 8.48 -10.59 15.73
C GLU A 34 8.92 -10.21 14.32
N ARG A 35 8.68 -11.11 13.35
CA ARG A 35 8.91 -10.85 11.93
C ARG A 35 8.06 -9.68 11.43
N PHE A 36 6.79 -9.59 11.83
CA PHE A 36 5.94 -8.43 11.53
C PHE A 36 6.44 -7.13 12.16
N ARG A 37 6.92 -7.17 13.41
CA ARG A 37 7.53 -5.98 14.03
C ARG A 37 8.73 -5.51 13.22
N ALA A 38 9.60 -6.43 12.79
CA ALA A 38 10.74 -6.11 11.94
C ALA A 38 10.30 -5.50 10.59
N LEU A 39 9.32 -6.11 9.93
CA LEU A 39 8.73 -5.64 8.67
C LEU A 39 8.28 -4.17 8.78
N PHE A 40 7.46 -3.84 9.79
CA PHE A 40 6.93 -2.49 9.97
C PHE A 40 8.01 -1.49 10.40
N SER A 41 9.06 -1.92 11.11
CA SER A 41 10.23 -1.09 11.37
C SER A 41 10.99 -0.78 10.08
N LEU A 42 11.26 -1.79 9.25
CA LEU A 42 12.01 -1.65 7.98
C LEU A 42 11.31 -0.71 6.99
N ARG A 43 9.97 -0.75 6.92
CA ARG A 43 9.16 0.19 6.11
C ARG A 43 9.54 1.66 6.35
N ASN A 44 9.86 2.03 7.59
CA ASN A 44 10.13 3.42 7.97
C ASN A 44 11.60 3.82 7.81
N LEU A 45 12.51 2.88 7.57
CA LEU A 45 13.95 3.16 7.45
C LEU A 45 14.35 3.62 6.03
N LYS A 46 13.64 3.15 5.00
CA LYS A 46 13.96 3.35 3.58
C LYS A 46 15.38 2.89 3.19
N GLY A 47 15.65 2.84 1.89
CA GLY A 47 16.98 2.56 1.37
C GLY A 47 17.23 1.09 1.02
N PRO A 48 18.44 0.79 0.52
CA PRO A 48 18.70 -0.46 -0.20
C PRO A 48 18.58 -1.72 0.66
N THR A 49 19.07 -1.72 1.90
CA THR A 49 19.03 -2.93 2.75
C THR A 49 17.61 -3.25 3.20
N PRO A 50 16.82 -2.32 3.77
CA PRO A 50 15.43 -2.61 4.15
C PRO A 50 14.59 -3.02 2.95
N ARG A 51 14.75 -2.32 1.82
CA ARG A 51 14.06 -2.64 0.56
C ARG A 51 14.39 -4.05 0.08
N THR A 52 15.66 -4.46 0.13
CA THR A 52 16.08 -5.81 -0.29
C THR A 52 15.48 -6.89 0.61
N ALA A 53 15.46 -6.68 1.92
CA ALA A 53 14.84 -7.62 2.86
C ALA A 53 13.33 -7.73 2.63
N LEU A 54 12.64 -6.61 2.42
CA LEU A 54 11.21 -6.60 2.11
C LEU A 54 10.91 -7.28 0.75
N ILE A 55 11.73 -7.03 -0.28
CA ILE A 55 11.63 -7.74 -1.57
C ILE A 55 11.72 -9.25 -1.38
N GLN A 56 12.67 -9.74 -0.59
CA GLN A 56 12.77 -11.18 -0.30
C GLN A 56 11.54 -11.69 0.46
N ALA A 57 11.03 -10.91 1.41
CA ALA A 57 9.85 -11.25 2.19
C ALA A 57 8.54 -11.31 1.37
N THR A 58 8.46 -10.66 0.20
CA THR A 58 7.31 -10.83 -0.74
C THR A 58 7.15 -12.27 -1.27
N ARG A 59 8.13 -13.14 -1.00
CA ARG A 59 8.13 -14.56 -1.37
C ARG A 59 8.06 -15.49 -0.16
N ASP A 60 7.68 -14.96 1.01
CA ASP A 60 7.53 -15.77 2.21
C ASP A 60 6.44 -16.83 2.07
N SER A 61 6.62 -17.97 2.75
CA SER A 61 5.62 -19.04 2.81
C SER A 61 4.29 -18.61 3.43
N SER A 62 4.30 -17.59 4.29
CA SER A 62 3.11 -16.94 4.81
C SER A 62 2.62 -15.89 3.82
N ASN A 63 1.49 -16.17 3.16
CA ASN A 63 0.84 -15.20 2.27
C ASN A 63 0.55 -13.87 2.96
N LEU A 64 0.24 -13.88 4.27
CA LEU A 64 0.00 -12.65 5.03
C LEU A 64 1.29 -11.83 5.20
N LEU A 65 2.44 -12.46 5.44
CA LEU A 65 3.70 -11.73 5.55
C LEU A 65 4.18 -11.25 4.18
N ALA A 66 4.02 -12.08 3.15
CA ALA A 66 4.32 -11.72 1.77
C ALA A 66 3.49 -10.52 1.29
N HIS A 67 2.20 -10.50 1.63
CA HIS A 67 1.30 -9.36 1.47
C HIS A 67 1.85 -8.12 2.16
N GLU A 68 2.05 -8.16 3.49
CA GLU A 68 2.54 -6.98 4.23
C GLU A 68 3.90 -6.48 3.73
N ALA A 69 4.75 -7.36 3.18
CA ALA A 69 6.03 -6.96 2.61
C ALA A 69 5.84 -6.16 1.32
N ALA A 70 4.90 -6.54 0.45
CA ALA A 70 4.53 -5.77 -0.73
C ALA A 70 3.90 -4.41 -0.33
N PHE A 71 3.03 -4.41 0.68
CA PHE A 71 2.46 -3.19 1.26
C PHE A 71 3.55 -2.23 1.73
N ALA A 72 4.51 -2.73 2.52
CA ALA A 72 5.61 -1.93 3.02
C ALA A 72 6.45 -1.31 1.88
N LEU A 73 6.70 -2.05 0.79
CA LEU A 73 7.38 -1.51 -0.40
C LEU A 73 6.57 -0.39 -1.07
N GLY A 74 5.24 -0.53 -1.16
CA GLY A 74 4.34 0.51 -1.65
C GLY A 74 4.40 1.78 -0.82
N GLN A 75 4.35 1.63 0.51
CA GLN A 75 4.46 2.75 1.47
C GLN A 75 5.83 3.44 1.43
N MET A 76 6.90 2.72 1.08
CA MET A 76 8.25 3.30 0.92
C MET A 76 8.35 4.19 -0.34
N GLN A 77 7.58 3.85 -1.38
CA GLN A 77 7.56 4.51 -2.70
C GLN A 77 8.93 4.54 -3.41
N GLU A 78 9.80 3.55 -3.17
CA GLU A 78 11.11 3.45 -3.81
C GLU A 78 11.00 2.69 -5.15
N GLN A 79 11.23 3.40 -6.26
CA GLN A 79 11.11 2.86 -7.62
C GLN A 79 11.96 1.61 -7.89
N GLU A 80 13.06 1.42 -7.16
CA GLU A 80 13.92 0.25 -7.24
C GLU A 80 13.20 -1.06 -6.85
N ALA A 81 12.02 -0.99 -6.21
CA ALA A 81 11.18 -2.14 -5.90
C ALA A 81 10.31 -2.60 -7.09
N ILE A 82 10.11 -1.77 -8.12
CA ILE A 82 9.22 -2.05 -9.26
C ILE A 82 9.52 -3.40 -9.93
N PRO A 83 10.78 -3.79 -10.22
CA PRO A 83 11.06 -5.07 -10.86
C PRO A 83 10.58 -6.27 -10.01
N ALA A 84 10.71 -6.19 -8.69
CA ALA A 84 10.26 -7.24 -7.78
C ALA A 84 8.74 -7.29 -7.68
N LEU A 85 8.08 -6.13 -7.52
CA LEU A 85 6.61 -6.04 -7.49
C LEU A 85 5.98 -6.52 -8.82
N THR A 86 6.61 -6.19 -9.95
CA THR A 86 6.24 -6.71 -11.27
C THR A 86 6.31 -8.23 -11.34
N ALA A 87 7.37 -8.82 -10.77
CA ALA A 87 7.52 -10.27 -10.73
C ALA A 87 6.48 -10.94 -9.82
N VAL A 88 6.06 -10.28 -8.72
CA VAL A 88 5.00 -10.76 -7.84
C VAL A 88 3.64 -10.72 -8.53
N LEU A 89 3.28 -9.59 -9.16
CA LEU A 89 2.00 -9.42 -9.84
C LEU A 89 1.82 -10.42 -11.01
N ASN A 90 2.88 -10.73 -11.74
CA ASN A 90 2.81 -11.68 -12.87
C ASN A 90 2.88 -13.16 -12.46
N ASP A 91 3.17 -13.48 -11.20
CA ASP A 91 3.31 -14.86 -10.75
C ASP A 91 1.97 -15.46 -10.30
N ILE A 92 1.27 -16.06 -11.25
CA ILE A 92 -0.03 -16.72 -11.02
C ILE A 92 0.02 -17.88 -10.01
N SER A 93 1.21 -18.34 -9.61
CA SER A 93 1.35 -19.37 -8.57
C SER A 93 1.23 -18.79 -7.15
N LEU A 94 1.44 -17.48 -6.98
CA LEU A 94 1.25 -16.80 -5.69
C LEU A 94 -0.24 -16.64 -5.37
N HIS A 95 -0.56 -16.55 -4.09
CA HIS A 95 -1.92 -16.29 -3.64
C HIS A 95 -2.40 -14.91 -4.15
N PRO A 96 -3.66 -14.75 -4.60
CA PRO A 96 -4.19 -13.47 -5.07
C PRO A 96 -3.97 -12.30 -4.11
N ILE A 97 -4.03 -12.57 -2.80
CA ILE A 97 -3.74 -11.56 -1.75
C ILE A 97 -2.39 -10.87 -1.95
N VAL A 98 -1.34 -11.63 -2.28
CA VAL A 98 0.01 -11.06 -2.47
C VAL A 98 0.09 -10.29 -3.80
N ARG A 99 -0.64 -10.75 -4.82
CA ARG A 99 -0.64 -10.11 -6.14
C ARG A 99 -1.40 -8.78 -6.14
N HIS A 100 -2.54 -8.69 -5.46
CA HIS A 100 -3.25 -7.41 -5.36
C HIS A 100 -2.37 -6.39 -4.64
N GLU A 101 -1.68 -6.79 -3.58
CA GLU A 101 -0.84 -5.89 -2.83
C GLU A 101 0.37 -5.41 -3.65
N ALA A 102 0.89 -6.26 -4.54
CA ALA A 102 1.88 -5.82 -5.51
C ALA A 102 1.32 -4.81 -6.53
N ALA A 103 0.08 -4.98 -7.00
CA ALA A 103 -0.58 -4.01 -7.87
C ALA A 103 -0.82 -2.67 -7.15
N GLU A 104 -1.26 -2.72 -5.89
CA GLU A 104 -1.44 -1.54 -5.04
C GLU A 104 -0.12 -0.80 -4.84
N ALA A 105 0.94 -1.51 -4.46
CA ALA A 105 2.27 -0.95 -4.27
C ALA A 105 2.80 -0.27 -5.55
N LEU A 106 2.54 -0.84 -6.73
CA LEU A 106 2.88 -0.21 -8.02
C LEU A 106 2.08 1.08 -8.26
N GLY A 107 0.81 1.14 -7.85
CA GLY A 107 -0.01 2.36 -7.85
C GLY A 107 0.45 3.39 -6.83
N ALA A 108 0.89 2.96 -5.65
CA ALA A 108 1.45 3.80 -4.60
C ALA A 108 2.77 4.46 -5.05
N ILE A 109 3.64 3.72 -5.74
CA ILE A 109 4.86 4.25 -6.35
C ILE A 109 4.54 5.26 -7.47
N GLY A 110 3.45 5.06 -8.20
CA GLY A 110 2.85 6.11 -9.04
C GLY A 110 3.53 6.38 -10.39
N LEU A 111 4.50 5.55 -10.81
CA LEU A 111 5.23 5.78 -12.07
C LEU A 111 4.47 5.31 -13.32
N ASP A 112 4.59 6.10 -14.38
CA ASP A 112 4.00 5.82 -15.70
C ASP A 112 4.41 4.50 -16.34
N SER A 113 5.64 4.07 -16.06
CA SER A 113 6.14 2.77 -16.48
C SER A 113 5.28 1.61 -16.00
N ASN A 114 4.50 1.80 -14.93
CA ASN A 114 3.66 0.75 -14.33
C ASN A 114 2.32 0.60 -15.05
N VAL A 115 1.87 1.61 -15.81
CA VAL A 115 0.53 1.67 -16.42
C VAL A 115 0.27 0.49 -17.36
N SER A 116 1.23 0.14 -18.22
CA SER A 116 1.07 -0.95 -19.19
C SER A 116 0.89 -2.30 -18.50
N LEU A 117 1.63 -2.54 -17.41
CA LEU A 117 1.55 -3.76 -16.61
C LEU A 117 0.21 -3.85 -15.85
N LEU A 118 -0.21 -2.75 -15.22
CA LEU A 118 -1.48 -2.68 -14.49
C LEU A 118 -2.67 -2.86 -15.44
N LYS A 119 -2.64 -2.24 -16.64
CA LYS A 119 -3.65 -2.48 -17.69
C LYS A 119 -3.69 -3.92 -18.16
N HIS A 120 -2.53 -4.56 -18.31
CA HIS A 120 -2.49 -5.98 -18.66
C HIS A 120 -3.19 -6.81 -17.59
N SER A 121 -2.78 -6.67 -16.34
CA SER A 121 -3.29 -7.45 -15.20
C SER A 121 -4.77 -7.19 -14.92
N LEU A 122 -5.23 -5.94 -15.09
CA LEU A 122 -6.66 -5.58 -15.06
C LEU A 122 -7.50 -6.42 -16.04
N ASN A 123 -6.95 -6.79 -17.19
CA ASN A 123 -7.67 -7.55 -18.21
C ASN A 123 -7.42 -9.06 -18.15
N SER A 124 -6.32 -9.51 -17.56
CA SER A 124 -5.85 -10.90 -17.65
C SER A 124 -5.74 -11.65 -16.33
N ASP A 125 -5.63 -10.99 -15.17
CA ASP A 125 -5.49 -11.69 -13.89
C ASP A 125 -6.78 -12.47 -13.58
N PRO A 126 -6.68 -13.76 -13.20
CA PRO A 126 -7.86 -14.58 -12.92
C PRO A 126 -8.65 -14.12 -11.68
N ALA A 127 -7.98 -13.51 -10.71
CA ALA A 127 -8.59 -13.08 -9.45
C ALA A 127 -9.24 -11.70 -9.61
N GLN A 128 -10.48 -11.57 -9.12
CA GLN A 128 -11.24 -10.33 -9.25
C GLN A 128 -10.61 -9.20 -8.44
N GLU A 129 -10.19 -9.50 -7.21
CA GLU A 129 -9.54 -8.57 -6.31
C GLU A 129 -8.27 -7.96 -6.91
N VAL A 130 -7.46 -8.73 -7.66
CA VAL A 130 -6.28 -8.20 -8.34
C VAL A 130 -6.66 -7.24 -9.45
N ARG A 131 -7.72 -7.57 -10.23
CA ARG A 131 -8.22 -6.68 -11.29
C ARG A 131 -8.78 -5.38 -10.71
N GLU A 132 -9.57 -5.46 -9.65
CA GLU A 132 -10.12 -4.30 -8.93
C GLU A 132 -8.99 -3.41 -8.38
N THR A 133 -7.94 -3.99 -7.78
CA THR A 133 -6.78 -3.22 -7.34
C THR A 133 -6.00 -2.59 -8.49
N CYS A 134 -5.89 -3.26 -9.65
CA CYS A 134 -5.27 -2.64 -10.82
C CYS A 134 -6.06 -1.43 -11.32
N GLU A 135 -7.39 -1.46 -11.25
CA GLU A 135 -8.24 -0.30 -11.55
C GLU A 135 -7.94 0.87 -10.59
N LEU A 136 -7.89 0.60 -9.28
CA LEU A 136 -7.53 1.58 -8.25
C LEU A 136 -6.15 2.20 -8.52
N ALA A 137 -5.14 1.36 -8.75
CA ALA A 137 -3.76 1.78 -9.00
C ALA A 137 -3.65 2.65 -10.26
N LEU A 138 -4.37 2.30 -11.32
CA LEU A 138 -4.42 3.10 -12.55
C LEU A 138 -5.07 4.46 -12.33
N GLN A 139 -6.21 4.50 -11.63
CA GLN A 139 -6.90 5.77 -11.35
C GLN A 139 -6.04 6.67 -10.46
N ARG A 140 -5.34 6.10 -9.47
CA ARG A 140 -4.38 6.82 -8.64
C ARG A 140 -3.26 7.46 -9.47
N ILE A 141 -2.62 6.69 -10.36
CA ILE A 141 -1.57 7.21 -11.25
C ILE A 141 -2.11 8.34 -12.14
N LEU A 142 -3.32 8.20 -12.67
CA LEU A 142 -3.96 9.24 -13.48
C LEU A 142 -4.21 10.52 -12.69
N ASN A 143 -4.69 10.40 -11.44
CA ASN A 143 -4.97 11.56 -10.60
C ASN A 143 -3.69 12.32 -10.24
N LEU A 144 -2.59 11.61 -9.94
CA LEU A 144 -1.29 12.25 -9.65
C LEU A 144 -0.79 13.12 -10.80
N LYS A 145 -1.05 12.74 -12.07
CA LYS A 145 -0.70 13.58 -13.22
C LYS A 145 -1.52 14.85 -13.32
N HIS A 146 -2.81 14.73 -13.05
CA HIS A 146 -3.69 15.89 -13.07
C HIS A 146 -3.29 16.92 -12.02
N ASP A 147 -2.87 16.46 -10.84
CA ASP A 147 -2.36 17.32 -9.78
C ASP A 147 -1.04 18.02 -10.16
N ASP A 148 -0.12 17.33 -10.84
CA ASP A 148 1.14 17.92 -11.34
C ASP A 148 0.91 19.01 -12.42
N ASP A 149 -0.12 18.86 -13.25
CA ASP A 149 -0.48 19.83 -14.30
C ASP A 149 -1.22 21.06 -13.74
N THR A 150 -1.93 20.91 -12.62
CA THR A 150 -2.63 22.03 -11.94
C THR A 150 -1.72 22.62 -10.86
N ASN A 151 -1.01 23.69 -11.20
CA ASN A 151 -0.07 24.43 -10.34
C ASN A 151 -0.72 24.99 -9.05
N HIS A 152 -1.07 24.11 -8.10
CA HIS A 152 -1.79 24.45 -6.88
C HIS A 152 -0.83 24.58 -5.69
N ASP A 153 -0.98 25.70 -4.98
CA ASP A 153 -0.30 26.07 -3.76
C ASP A 153 -0.29 24.92 -2.73
N LEU A 154 0.88 24.59 -2.19
CA LEU A 154 1.22 23.42 -1.34
C LEU A 154 0.58 23.45 0.07
N THR A 155 -0.59 24.05 0.24
CA THR A 155 -1.41 23.93 1.46
C THR A 155 -2.24 22.63 1.37
N ALA A 156 -1.53 21.50 1.36
CA ALA A 156 -1.99 20.19 0.89
C ALA A 156 -3.22 19.59 1.61
N PRO A 157 -4.34 19.39 0.91
CA PRO A 157 -5.33 18.36 1.23
C PRO A 157 -4.94 17.09 0.47
N GLY A 158 -3.90 16.37 0.91
CA GLY A 158 -3.41 15.19 0.19
C GLY A 158 -2.63 14.17 1.01
N ILE A 159 -2.34 14.48 2.28
CA ILE A 159 -1.67 13.55 3.18
C ILE A 159 -2.74 12.96 4.09
N SER A 160 -2.86 11.63 4.05
CA SER A 160 -3.70 10.87 4.97
C SER A 160 -3.39 11.28 6.42
N PRO A 161 -4.39 11.46 7.29
CA PRO A 161 -4.15 11.72 8.71
C PRO A 161 -3.35 10.58 9.39
N PHE A 162 -3.29 9.41 8.75
CA PHE A 162 -2.55 8.24 9.20
C PHE A 162 -1.16 8.11 8.57
N LYS A 163 -0.72 9.10 7.77
CA LYS A 163 0.58 9.12 7.06
C LYS A 163 0.80 7.89 6.17
N SER A 164 -0.28 7.31 5.68
CA SER A 164 -0.30 6.24 4.69
C SER A 164 -0.35 6.80 3.28
N VAL A 165 0.15 6.00 2.33
CA VAL A 165 -0.11 6.16 0.90
C VAL A 165 -1.37 5.35 0.59
N ASP A 166 -2.52 6.02 0.54
CA ASP A 166 -3.82 5.37 0.34
C ASP A 166 -4.07 5.09 -1.16
N PRO A 167 -4.73 3.96 -1.52
CA PRO A 167 -5.10 3.63 -2.90
C PRO A 167 -6.01 4.66 -3.59
N ALA A 168 -6.88 5.32 -2.83
CA ALA A 168 -7.78 6.36 -3.32
C ALA A 168 -7.73 7.59 -2.42
N ALA A 169 -7.86 8.78 -3.03
CA ALA A 169 -8.08 9.99 -2.27
C ALA A 169 -9.48 9.95 -1.60
N PRO A 170 -9.62 10.46 -0.36
CA PRO A 170 -10.91 10.49 0.31
C PRO A 170 -11.94 11.29 -0.49
N ALA A 171 -13.16 10.80 -0.58
CA ALA A 171 -14.24 11.45 -1.31
C ALA A 171 -14.52 12.86 -0.77
N THR A 172 -14.46 13.87 -1.63
CA THR A 172 -14.75 15.28 -1.31
C THR A 172 -16.14 15.72 -1.79
N SER A 173 -16.79 14.92 -2.64
CA SER A 173 -18.10 15.20 -3.21
C SER A 173 -19.27 14.90 -2.26
N CYS A 174 -19.03 14.12 -1.21
CA CYS A 174 -20.03 13.78 -0.19
C CYS A 174 -19.98 14.78 0.96
N SER A 175 -21.13 15.33 1.34
CA SER A 175 -21.25 16.29 2.44
C SER A 175 -21.67 15.66 3.77
N SER A 176 -21.90 14.35 3.81
CA SER A 176 -22.32 13.63 5.02
C SER A 176 -21.89 12.16 5.03
N VAL A 177 -21.79 11.59 6.24
CA VAL A 177 -21.53 10.15 6.48
C VAL A 177 -22.57 9.26 5.79
N ASN A 178 -23.84 9.68 5.73
CA ASN A 178 -24.89 8.91 5.05
C ASN A 178 -24.64 8.80 3.54
N GLN A 179 -24.21 9.88 2.88
CA GLN A 179 -23.85 9.83 1.46
C GLN A 179 -22.62 8.98 1.20
N LEU A 180 -21.62 9.05 2.09
CA LEU A 180 -20.44 8.18 2.02
C LEU A 180 -20.81 6.71 2.18
N ARG A 181 -21.71 6.40 3.11
CA ARG A 181 -22.24 5.05 3.32
C ARG A 181 -22.98 4.54 2.09
N GLU A 182 -23.89 5.35 1.52
CA GLU A 182 -24.60 5.01 0.28
C GLU A 182 -23.62 4.72 -0.85
N LEU A 183 -22.59 5.56 -1.02
CA LEU A 183 -21.56 5.39 -2.04
C LEU A 183 -20.72 4.12 -1.81
N LEU A 184 -20.31 3.84 -0.58
CA LEU A 184 -19.50 2.66 -0.20
C LEU A 184 -20.25 1.34 -0.48
N LEU A 185 -21.55 1.32 -0.19
CA LEU A 185 -22.40 0.13 -0.28
C LEU A 185 -23.07 -0.08 -1.65
N ASP A 186 -22.93 0.88 -2.57
CA ASP A 186 -23.49 0.78 -3.93
C ASP A 186 -22.63 -0.15 -4.81
N GLU A 187 -23.13 -1.37 -5.03
CA GLU A 187 -22.47 -2.40 -5.84
C GLU A 187 -22.41 -2.06 -7.34
N GLU A 188 -23.11 -1.02 -7.80
CA GLU A 188 -23.06 -0.55 -9.18
C GLU A 188 -21.97 0.52 -9.40
N LYS A 189 -21.32 0.98 -8.32
CA LYS A 189 -20.23 1.97 -8.38
C LYS A 189 -18.88 1.30 -8.64
N GLY A 190 -18.01 2.04 -9.34
CA GLY A 190 -16.62 1.65 -9.54
C GLY A 190 -15.88 1.52 -8.21
N MET A 191 -14.82 0.70 -8.21
CA MET A 191 -14.11 0.41 -6.98
C MET A 191 -13.44 1.67 -6.41
N TYR A 192 -12.96 2.56 -7.28
CA TYR A 192 -12.31 3.79 -6.85
C TYR A 192 -13.23 4.71 -6.05
N GLU A 193 -14.48 4.90 -6.47
CA GLU A 193 -15.42 5.75 -5.74
C GLU A 193 -15.82 5.13 -4.40
N ARG A 194 -15.97 3.81 -4.34
CA ARG A 194 -16.25 3.07 -3.09
C ARG A 194 -15.07 3.18 -2.12
N TYR A 195 -13.85 3.04 -2.61
CA TYR A 195 -12.62 3.24 -1.83
C TYR A 195 -12.45 4.69 -1.36
N ALA A 196 -12.76 5.67 -2.21
CA ALA A 196 -12.75 7.07 -1.82
C ALA A 196 -13.74 7.34 -0.67
N ALA A 197 -14.91 6.70 -0.69
CA ALA A 197 -15.87 6.77 0.41
C ALA A 197 -15.34 6.10 1.68
N LEU A 198 -14.75 4.90 1.56
CA LEU A 198 -14.11 4.17 2.65
C LEU A 198 -13.04 5.03 3.36
N PHE A 199 -12.13 5.65 2.61
CA PHE A 199 -11.09 6.48 3.20
C PHE A 199 -11.62 7.79 3.80
N ALA A 200 -12.68 8.38 3.24
CA ALA A 200 -13.35 9.52 3.87
C ALA A 200 -14.01 9.11 5.20
N LEU A 201 -14.67 7.95 5.27
CA LEU A 201 -15.26 7.40 6.50
C LEU A 201 -14.18 7.06 7.54
N ARG A 202 -13.07 6.45 7.13
CA ARG A 202 -11.92 6.17 8.00
C ARG A 202 -11.35 7.45 8.60
N ASN A 203 -11.23 8.50 7.78
CA ASN A 203 -10.70 9.79 8.21
C ASN A 203 -11.66 10.55 9.14
N ASP A 204 -12.98 10.36 8.99
CA ASP A 204 -13.99 10.87 9.92
C ASP A 204 -13.91 10.17 11.29
N GLY A 205 -13.91 8.84 11.31
CA GLY A 205 -13.73 8.04 12.53
C GLY A 205 -14.89 8.11 13.54
N GLY A 206 -16.00 8.75 13.22
CA GLY A 206 -17.21 8.79 14.05
C GLY A 206 -17.94 7.44 14.10
N ASN A 207 -18.80 7.24 15.10
CA ASN A 207 -19.53 5.97 15.29
C ASN A 207 -20.35 5.55 14.06
N GLU A 208 -21.00 6.50 13.40
CA GLU A 208 -21.78 6.23 12.17
C GLU A 208 -20.87 5.88 10.99
N ALA A 209 -19.68 6.48 10.93
CA ALA A 209 -18.70 6.15 9.90
C ALA A 209 -18.13 4.73 10.11
N VAL A 210 -17.81 4.38 11.35
CA VAL A 210 -17.41 3.02 11.72
C VAL A 210 -18.52 2.02 11.38
N ALA A 211 -19.78 2.33 11.68
CA ALA A 211 -20.90 1.47 11.32
C ALA A 211 -21.01 1.27 9.80
N ALA A 212 -20.83 2.34 9.00
CA ALA A 212 -20.81 2.23 7.54
C ALA A 212 -19.69 1.33 7.01
N ILE A 213 -18.49 1.39 7.60
CA ILE A 213 -17.38 0.51 7.25
C ILE A 213 -17.68 -0.94 7.66
N ILE A 214 -18.27 -1.17 8.83
CA ILE A 214 -18.66 -2.53 9.24
C ILE A 214 -19.66 -3.13 8.24
N ASP A 215 -20.59 -2.34 7.72
CA ASP A 215 -21.56 -2.81 6.75
C ASP A 215 -20.94 -3.15 5.38
N SER A 216 -19.78 -2.58 5.02
CA SER A 216 -19.07 -2.98 3.79
C SER A 216 -18.45 -4.37 3.87
N LEU A 217 -18.35 -4.97 5.07
CA LEU A 217 -17.99 -6.40 5.21
C LEU A 217 -19.02 -7.34 4.54
N GLY A 218 -20.23 -6.83 4.28
CA GLY A 218 -21.25 -7.52 3.48
C GLY A 218 -21.03 -7.47 1.96
N SER A 219 -19.99 -6.77 1.49
CA SER A 219 -19.71 -6.57 0.06
C SER A 219 -19.41 -7.88 -0.68
N LYS A 220 -19.78 -7.88 -1.98
CA LYS A 220 -19.40 -8.97 -2.89
C LYS A 220 -17.90 -8.98 -3.18
N SER A 221 -17.27 -7.81 -3.26
CA SER A 221 -15.83 -7.67 -3.53
C SER A 221 -15.02 -8.20 -2.35
N ALA A 222 -14.13 -9.15 -2.62
CA ALA A 222 -13.16 -9.64 -1.62
C ALA A 222 -12.15 -8.54 -1.23
N LEU A 223 -11.83 -7.65 -2.17
CA LEU A 223 -10.95 -6.52 -1.95
C LEU A 223 -11.54 -5.53 -0.93
N LEU A 224 -12.80 -5.11 -1.11
CA LEU A 224 -13.44 -4.19 -0.16
C LEU A 224 -13.67 -4.79 1.25
N LYS A 225 -13.71 -6.12 1.37
CA LYS A 225 -13.77 -6.81 2.68
C LYS A 225 -12.42 -6.92 3.35
N HIS A 226 -11.35 -6.85 2.56
CA HIS A 226 -9.99 -6.94 3.03
C HIS A 226 -9.52 -5.62 3.64
N GLU A 227 -9.89 -4.50 3.00
CA GLU A 227 -9.61 -3.12 3.41
C GLU A 227 -10.35 -2.69 4.69
#